data_AF-A0AAP3YII7-F1
#
_entry.id   AF-A0AAP3YII7-F1
#
_cell.length_a   1.000
_cell.length_b   1.000
_cell.length_c   1.000
_cell.angle_alpha   90.00
_cell.angle_beta   90.00
_cell.angle_gamma   90.00
#
_symmetry.space_group_name_H-M   'P 1'
#
loop_
_entity.id
_entity.type
_entity.pdbx_description
1 polymer ?
#
loop_
_entity_poly.entity_id
_entity_poly.type
_entity_poly.pdbx_seq_one_letter_code
_entity_poly.pdbx_strand_id
1 'polypeptide(L)'
;MFSKIGQLIFDNEAIAKTSDFTMGLEIEMQRVDDTGHLSQEPYPSAIGDEKTNPWITNDFLETMSEVVTPAASHALDAMHYLYAINNVLRSAL
;
A
#
# COMPACT_ATOMS: atom_id res chain seq x y z
N MET A 1 32.34 20.38 9.65
CA MET A 1 32.94 19.65 8.51
C MET A 1 32.07 18.44 8.25
N PHE A 2 31.67 18.18 7.00
CA PHE A 2 30.85 17.00 6.69
C PHE A 2 31.63 15.71 6.96
N SER A 3 30.93 14.64 7.32
CA SER A 3 31.49 13.29 7.27
C SER A 3 31.81 12.93 5.82
N LYS A 4 32.60 11.87 5.60
CA LYS A 4 32.87 11.34 4.25
C LYS A 4 31.57 11.03 3.48
N ILE A 5 30.55 10.54 4.16
CA ILE A 5 29.23 10.27 3.57
C ILE A 5 28.53 11.59 3.22
N GLY A 6 28.54 12.57 4.11
CA GLY A 6 27.92 13.87 3.86
C GLY A 6 28.54 14.60 2.66
N GLN A 7 29.87 14.50 2.51
CA GLN A 7 30.56 15.08 1.36
C GLN A 7 30.15 14.37 0.05
N LEU A 8 30.06 13.03 0.04
CA LEU A 8 29.60 12.28 -1.14
C LEU A 8 28.16 12.62 -1.55
N ILE A 9 27.25 12.77 -0.58
CA ILE A 9 25.86 13.19 -0.83
C ILE A 9 25.84 14.57 -1.48
N PHE A 10 26.64 15.51 -0.94
CA PHE A 10 26.74 16.86 -1.45
C PHE A 10 27.34 16.92 -2.86
N ASP A 11 28.52 16.31 -3.07
CA ASP A 11 29.26 16.34 -4.33
C ASP A 11 28.47 15.72 -5.50
N ASN A 12 27.58 14.77 -5.21
CA ASN A 12 26.78 14.10 -6.23
C ASN A 12 25.37 14.69 -6.38
N GLU A 13 25.00 15.70 -5.59
CA GLU A 13 23.63 16.22 -5.49
C GLU A 13 22.62 15.08 -5.26
N ALA A 14 23.02 14.08 -4.47
CA ALA A 14 22.32 12.80 -4.40
C ALA A 14 20.88 12.98 -3.95
N ILE A 15 20.63 13.87 -2.98
CA ILE A 15 19.27 14.16 -2.51
C ILE A 15 18.35 14.59 -3.66
N ALA A 16 18.77 15.55 -4.49
CA ALA A 16 17.93 16.05 -5.58
C ALA A 16 17.70 14.97 -6.68
N LYS A 17 18.68 14.10 -6.88
CA LYS A 17 18.60 13.01 -7.89
C LYS A 17 17.81 11.79 -7.41
N THR A 18 17.59 11.65 -6.10
CA THR A 18 16.98 10.44 -5.53
C THR A 18 15.82 10.71 -4.57
N SER A 19 15.34 11.96 -4.46
CA SER A 19 14.29 12.34 -3.51
C SER A 19 12.91 11.78 -3.86
N ASP A 20 12.70 11.30 -5.08
CA ASP A 20 11.49 10.63 -5.52
C ASP A 20 11.85 9.51 -6.49
N PHE A 21 11.19 8.37 -6.36
CA PHE A 21 11.53 7.14 -7.07
C PHE A 21 10.29 6.28 -7.26
N THR A 22 10.38 5.32 -8.19
CA THR A 22 9.29 4.39 -8.45
C THR A 22 8.92 3.62 -7.18
N MET A 23 7.66 3.71 -6.76
CA MET A 23 7.17 3.18 -5.48
C MET A 23 5.88 2.38 -5.69
N GLY A 24 5.79 1.23 -5.03
CA GLY A 24 4.55 0.48 -4.80
C GLY A 24 4.30 0.34 -3.30
N LEU A 25 3.05 0.17 -2.91
CA LEU A 25 2.64 0.05 -1.51
C LEU A 25 1.76 -1.19 -1.37
N GLU A 26 2.05 -1.98 -0.34
CA GLU A 26 1.26 -3.12 0.12
C GLU A 26 0.85 -2.83 1.57
N ILE A 27 -0.46 -2.85 1.85
CA ILE A 27 -1.01 -2.53 3.17
C ILE A 27 -1.97 -3.62 3.61
N GLU A 28 -1.61 -4.33 4.67
CA GLU A 28 -2.40 -5.37 5.31
C GLU A 28 -3.21 -4.81 6.48
N MET A 29 -4.49 -5.19 6.58
CA MET A 29 -5.40 -4.78 7.66
C MET A 29 -6.34 -5.92 8.04
N GLN A 30 -6.57 -6.09 9.34
CA GLN A 30 -7.63 -7.00 9.84
C GLN A 30 -9.00 -6.34 9.67
N ARG A 31 -9.94 -7.07 9.06
CA ARG A 31 -11.36 -6.71 9.06
C ARG A 31 -11.95 -7.04 10.43
N VAL A 32 -12.63 -6.07 11.02
CA VAL A 32 -13.25 -6.19 12.35
C VAL A 32 -14.71 -5.75 12.30
N ASP A 33 -15.51 -6.26 13.24
CA ASP A 33 -16.86 -5.76 13.48
C ASP A 33 -16.85 -4.40 14.21
N ASP A 34 -18.03 -3.84 14.44
CA ASP A 34 -18.23 -2.54 15.11
C ASP A 34 -17.82 -2.54 16.59
N THR A 35 -17.59 -3.72 17.19
CA THR A 35 -17.09 -3.89 18.55
C THR A 35 -15.58 -4.16 18.60
N GLY A 36 -14.92 -4.30 17.44
CA GLY A 36 -13.49 -4.54 17.31
C GLY A 36 -13.07 -6.02 17.36
N HIS A 37 -14.01 -6.97 17.27
CA HIS A 37 -13.67 -8.39 17.10
C HIS A 37 -13.36 -8.71 15.63
N LEU A 38 -12.53 -9.72 15.38
CA LEU A 38 -12.24 -10.18 14.03
C LEU A 38 -13.52 -10.58 13.30
N SER A 39 -13.67 -10.09 12.07
CA SER A 39 -14.79 -10.42 11.20
C SER A 39 -14.89 -11.94 10.99
N GLN A 40 -16.10 -12.44 10.77
CA GLN A 40 -16.35 -13.82 10.33
C GLN A 40 -16.84 -13.86 8.88
N GLU A 41 -16.96 -12.71 8.23
CA GLU A 41 -17.40 -12.61 6.84
C GLU A 41 -16.28 -13.04 5.89
N PRO A 42 -16.59 -13.73 4.78
CA PRO A 42 -15.60 -14.09 3.77
C PRO A 42 -15.07 -12.86 3.03
N TYR A 43 -14.13 -13.06 2.10
CA TYR A 43 -13.71 -12.05 1.15
C TYR A 43 -14.94 -11.34 0.51
N PRO A 44 -14.97 -10.00 0.45
CA PRO A 44 -16.15 -9.29 -0.02
C PRO A 44 -16.43 -9.56 -1.51
N SER A 45 -17.53 -10.24 -1.81
CA SER A 45 -17.86 -10.66 -3.18
C SER A 45 -18.05 -9.49 -4.16
N ALA A 46 -18.33 -8.28 -3.66
CA ALA A 46 -18.47 -7.08 -4.47
C ALA A 46 -17.16 -6.62 -5.14
N ILE A 47 -16.00 -7.06 -4.63
CA ILE A 47 -14.68 -6.76 -5.20
C ILE A 47 -14.04 -7.94 -5.94
N GLY A 48 -14.82 -9.00 -6.21
CA GLY A 48 -14.42 -10.09 -7.10
C GLY A 48 -13.87 -11.33 -6.39
N ASP A 49 -12.75 -11.85 -6.89
CA ASP A 49 -12.09 -13.07 -6.39
C ASP A 49 -10.66 -12.72 -5.94
N GLU A 50 -10.37 -12.99 -4.67
CA GLU A 50 -9.06 -12.75 -4.03
C GLU A 50 -7.88 -13.32 -4.82
N LYS A 51 -8.05 -14.45 -5.53
CA LYS A 51 -6.96 -15.13 -6.24
C LYS A 51 -6.60 -14.46 -7.57
N THR A 52 -7.46 -13.58 -8.06
CA THR A 52 -7.32 -12.97 -9.39
C THR A 52 -7.37 -11.45 -9.37
N ASN A 53 -7.87 -10.85 -8.29
CA ASN A 53 -7.90 -9.40 -8.14
C ASN A 53 -6.47 -8.88 -7.91
N PRO A 54 -5.92 -8.03 -8.80
CA PRO A 54 -4.53 -7.57 -8.70
C PRO A 54 -4.32 -6.45 -7.67
N TRP A 55 -5.39 -5.90 -7.10
CA TRP A 55 -5.33 -4.71 -6.24
C TRP A 55 -5.79 -4.96 -4.81
N ILE A 56 -6.69 -5.93 -4.60
CA ILE A 56 -7.23 -6.26 -3.28
C ILE A 56 -7.30 -7.78 -3.14
N THR A 57 -6.51 -8.33 -2.22
CA THR A 57 -6.49 -9.76 -1.88
C THR A 57 -6.66 -9.94 -0.37
N ASN A 58 -6.68 -11.19 0.08
CA ASN A 58 -6.32 -11.54 1.45
C ASN A 58 -4.86 -12.00 1.47
N ASP A 59 -4.14 -11.69 2.55
CA ASP A 59 -2.80 -12.28 2.82
C ASP A 59 -2.97 -13.60 3.61
N PHE A 60 -2.40 -13.75 4.81
CA PHE A 60 -2.39 -15.02 5.53
C PHE A 60 -3.78 -15.49 6.02
N LEU A 61 -4.65 -14.57 6.41
CA LEU A 61 -5.96 -14.87 6.96
C LEU A 61 -7.07 -14.40 6.03
N GLU A 62 -8.17 -15.16 5.98
CA GLU A 62 -9.42 -14.78 5.28
C GLU A 62 -9.91 -13.36 5.66
N THR A 63 -9.59 -12.93 6.87
CA THR A 63 -10.00 -11.63 7.42
C THR A 63 -8.95 -10.54 7.25
N MET A 64 -7.75 -10.86 6.77
CA MET A 64 -6.65 -9.92 6.62
C MET A 64 -6.55 -9.44 5.18
N SER A 65 -7.30 -8.38 4.90
CA SER A 65 -7.29 -7.77 3.57
C SER A 65 -5.96 -7.07 3.31
N GLU A 66 -5.44 -7.25 2.12
CA GLU A 66 -4.25 -6.60 1.59
C GLU A 66 -4.64 -5.73 0.40
N VAL A 67 -4.24 -4.46 0.45
CA VAL A 67 -4.34 -3.53 -0.68
C VAL A 67 -2.96 -3.36 -1.30
N VAL A 68 -2.88 -3.61 -2.61
CA VAL A 68 -1.65 -3.52 -3.41
C VAL A 68 -1.79 -2.42 -4.45
N THR A 69 -0.86 -1.48 -4.49
CA THR A 69 -0.82 -0.44 -5.53
C THR A 69 0.07 -0.85 -6.72
N PRO A 70 -0.21 -0.37 -7.94
CA PRO A 70 0.76 -0.48 -9.02
C PRO A 70 2.03 0.31 -8.67
N ALA A 71 3.15 -0.10 -9.27
CA ALA A 71 4.37 0.71 -9.24
C ALA A 71 4.09 2.08 -9.87
N ALA A 72 4.24 3.14 -9.09
CA ALA A 72 4.00 4.52 -9.49
C ALA A 72 5.32 5.29 -9.56
N SER A 73 5.47 6.19 -10.54
CA SER A 73 6.71 6.94 -10.75
C SER A 73 7.05 7.92 -9.62
N HIS A 74 6.04 8.33 -8.85
CA HIS A 74 6.15 9.29 -7.76
C HIS A 74 5.47 8.75 -6.51
N ALA A 75 6.04 9.01 -5.34
CA ALA A 75 5.47 8.58 -4.05
C ALA A 75 4.03 9.10 -3.85
N LEU A 76 3.74 10.31 -4.31
CA LEU A 76 2.39 10.89 -4.22
C LEU A 76 1.37 10.11 -5.07
N ASP A 77 1.77 9.61 -6.23
CA ASP A 77 0.90 8.80 -7.08
C ASP A 77 0.60 7.44 -6.43
N ALA A 78 1.59 6.80 -5.80
CA ALA A 78 1.37 5.59 -5.02
C ALA A 78 0.36 5.82 -3.88
N MET A 79 0.44 6.97 -3.19
CA MET A 79 -0.52 7.36 -2.16
C MET A 79 -1.93 7.60 -2.72
N HIS A 80 -2.05 8.19 -3.91
CA HIS A 80 -3.36 8.36 -4.58
C HIS A 80 -3.98 7.01 -4.98
N TYR A 81 -3.19 6.06 -5.51
CA TYR A 81 -3.67 4.71 -5.76
C TYR A 81 -4.13 4.02 -4.48
N LEU A 82 -3.32 4.08 -3.41
CA LEU A 82 -3.66 3.50 -2.12
C LEU A 82 -5.00 4.07 -1.60
N TYR A 83 -5.17 5.39 -1.66
CA TYR A 83 -6.41 6.05 -1.25
C TYR A 83 -7.62 5.52 -2.04
N ALA A 84 -7.51 5.46 -3.37
CA ALA A 84 -8.59 5.00 -4.23
C ALA A 84 -8.96 3.54 -3.95
N ILE A 85 -7.97 2.64 -3.91
CA ILE A 85 -8.19 1.20 -3.74
C ILE A 85 -8.72 0.89 -2.33
N ASN A 86 -8.17 1.52 -1.31
CA ASN A 86 -8.66 1.37 0.07
C ASN A 86 -10.12 1.85 0.22
N ASN A 87 -10.54 2.91 -0.49
CA ASN A 87 -11.95 3.33 -0.49
C ASN A 87 -12.87 2.33 -1.20
N VAL A 88 -12.39 1.68 -2.26
CA VAL A 88 -13.12 0.58 -2.92
C VAL A 88 -13.31 -0.58 -1.96
N LEU A 89 -12.24 -1.03 -1.28
CA LEU A 89 -12.34 -2.07 -0.25
C LEU A 89 -13.34 -1.68 0.83
N ARG A 90 -13.20 -0.48 1.42
CA ARG A 90 -14.09 0.00 2.51
C ARG A 90 -15.55 0.12 2.11
N SER A 91 -15.85 0.38 0.84
CA SER A 91 -17.21 0.45 0.34
C SER A 91 -17.84 -0.92 0.11
N ALA A 92 -17.01 -1.98 0.11
CA ALA A 92 -17.43 -3.36 -0.06
C ALA A 92 -17.51 -4.15 1.27
N LEU A 93 -16.97 -3.59 2.36
CA LEU A 93 -17.11 -4.10 3.73
C LEU A 93 -18.44 -3.67 4.33
#